data_AF-A0AA40HRW1-F1
#
_entry.id   AF-A0AA40HRW1-F1
#
_cell.length_a   1.000
_cell.length_b   1.000
_cell.length_c   1.000
_cell.angle_alpha   90.00
_cell.angle_beta   90.00
_cell.angle_gamma   90.00
#
_symmetry.space_group_name_H-M   'P 1'
#
loop_
_entity.id
_entity.type
_entity.pdbx_description
1 polymer ?
#
loop_
_entity_poly.entity_id
_entity_poly.type
_entity_poly.pdbx_seq_one_letter_code
_entity_poly.pdbx_strand_id
1 'polypeptide(L)'
;MGPRPRSPLAALLLLLCGLGTAHGDTPANCTYPDLLGTWVFQVGPGDSQREVNCSVMGPPEKKVVVHLKKMDTAYDDLGNSGHFTIIYNQGFEIVLNDYKWFAFFKDVTDFISQLFMQLGTVGIYDLPYQRNKL
;
A
#
# COMPACT_ATOMS: atom_id res chain seq x y z
N MET A 1 40.01 35.00 -28.12
CA MET A 1 39.39 33.87 -27.39
C MET A 1 37.88 34.04 -27.49
N GLY A 2 37.26 33.44 -28.52
CA GLY A 2 35.83 33.64 -28.83
C GLY A 2 34.92 32.77 -27.95
N PRO A 3 33.65 33.18 -27.74
CA PRO A 3 32.75 32.50 -26.83
C PRO A 3 32.35 31.14 -27.41
N ARG A 4 32.51 30.06 -26.64
CA ARG A 4 32.03 28.71 -27.00
C ARG A 4 30.51 28.76 -27.25
N PRO A 5 30.00 28.25 -28.39
CA PRO A 5 28.57 28.17 -28.60
C PRO A 5 28.00 27.17 -27.59
N ARG A 6 27.09 27.63 -26.73
CA ARG A 6 26.36 26.76 -25.79
C ARG A 6 25.48 25.85 -26.63
N SER A 7 25.85 24.58 -26.73
CA SER A 7 25.09 23.58 -27.48
C SER A 7 23.68 23.46 -26.89
N PRO A 8 22.61 23.78 -27.65
CA PRO A 8 21.24 23.67 -27.16
C PRO A 8 20.89 22.21 -26.82
N LEU A 9 21.58 21.27 -27.45
CA LEU A 9 21.45 19.84 -27.21
C LEU A 9 21.99 19.42 -25.84
N ALA A 10 23.07 20.05 -25.37
CA ALA A 10 23.59 19.84 -24.02
C ALA A 10 22.63 20.40 -22.95
N ALA A 11 22.01 21.54 -23.22
CA ALA A 11 20.98 22.11 -22.34
C ALA A 11 19.72 21.23 -22.29
N LEU A 12 19.30 20.67 -23.42
CA LEU A 12 18.16 19.75 -23.51
C LEU A 12 18.41 18.44 -22.76
N LEU A 13 19.59 17.83 -22.91
CA LEU A 13 19.97 16.61 -22.20
C LEU A 13 20.02 16.83 -20.67
N LEU A 14 20.56 17.95 -20.22
CA LEU A 14 20.55 18.33 -18.80
C LEU A 14 19.13 18.53 -18.26
N LEU A 15 18.23 19.09 -19.07
CA LEU A 15 16.81 19.25 -18.72
C LEU A 15 16.12 17.88 -18.56
N LEU A 16 16.43 16.93 -19.47
CA LEU A 16 15.85 15.58 -19.46
C LEU A 16 16.39 14.71 -18.32
N CYS A 17 17.66 14.88 -17.93
CA CYS A 17 18.23 14.20 -16.76
C CYS A 17 17.68 14.72 -15.41
N GLY A 18 17.02 15.87 -15.41
CA GLY A 18 16.37 16.45 -14.22
C GLY A 18 14.94 15.95 -13.97
N LEU A 19 14.35 15.15 -14.86
CA LEU A 19 13.07 14.50 -14.59
C LEU A 19 13.29 13.46 -13.49
N GLY A 20 12.64 13.68 -12.34
CA GLY A 20 12.93 13.03 -11.07
C GLY A 20 12.89 11.51 -11.06
N THR A 21 13.47 10.94 -10.00
CA THR A 21 13.44 9.51 -9.72
C THR A 21 12.00 9.08 -9.46
N ALA A 22 11.42 8.29 -10.37
CA ALA A 22 10.15 7.62 -10.13
C ALA A 22 10.39 6.46 -9.15
N HIS A 23 9.83 6.56 -7.94
CA HIS A 23 9.78 5.43 -7.02
C HIS A 23 8.57 4.58 -7.40
N GLY A 24 8.82 3.37 -7.89
CA GLY A 24 7.75 2.47 -8.37
C GLY A 24 7.05 1.71 -7.25
N ASP A 25 7.79 1.35 -6.20
CA ASP A 25 7.30 0.51 -5.11
C ASP A 25 7.04 1.33 -3.84
N THR A 26 6.13 0.85 -3.00
CA THR A 26 6.04 1.33 -1.61
C THR A 26 7.19 0.71 -0.80
N PRO A 27 7.60 1.31 0.33
CA PRO A 27 8.67 0.75 1.14
C PRO A 27 8.22 -0.48 1.97
N ALA A 28 6.95 -0.90 1.86
CA ALA A 28 6.45 -2.10 2.51
C ALA A 28 7.16 -3.37 1.99
N ASN A 29 7.39 -4.31 2.89
CA ASN A 29 7.99 -5.62 2.58
C ASN A 29 7.30 -6.73 3.39
N CYS A 30 5.98 -6.86 3.21
CA CYS A 30 5.17 -7.84 3.95
C CYS A 30 5.18 -9.21 3.26
N THR A 31 4.96 -10.27 4.04
CA THR A 31 4.97 -11.64 3.55
C THR A 31 3.55 -12.22 3.46
N TYR A 32 3.39 -13.31 2.69
CA TYR A 32 2.10 -14.00 2.58
C TYR A 32 1.52 -14.45 3.93
N PRO A 33 2.30 -15.02 4.88
CA PRO A 33 1.79 -15.30 6.23
C PRO A 33 1.27 -14.08 6.98
N ASP A 34 1.82 -12.88 6.76
CA ASP A 34 1.33 -11.64 7.38
C ASP A 34 -0.07 -11.24 6.88
N LEU A 35 -0.45 -11.69 5.67
CA LEU A 35 -1.76 -11.45 5.08
C LEU A 35 -2.84 -12.40 5.63
N LEU A 36 -2.46 -13.59 6.08
CA LEU A 36 -3.43 -14.59 6.56
C LEU A 36 -4.09 -14.17 7.87
N GLY A 37 -5.37 -14.51 8.05
CA GLY A 37 -6.11 -14.25 9.27
C GLY A 37 -7.38 -13.45 9.04
N THR A 38 -7.81 -12.71 10.07
CA THR A 38 -9.06 -11.95 10.04
C THR A 38 -8.77 -10.47 9.90
N TRP A 39 -9.36 -9.85 8.89
CA TRP A 39 -9.25 -8.44 8.58
C TRP A 39 -10.58 -7.74 8.84
N VAL A 40 -10.49 -6.50 9.31
CA VAL A 40 -11.62 -5.61 9.49
C VAL A 40 -11.40 -4.41 8.57
N PHE A 41 -12.26 -4.24 7.58
CA PHE A 41 -12.25 -3.10 6.68
C PHE A 41 -13.23 -2.04 7.16
N GLN A 42 -12.70 -0.86 7.44
CA GLN A 42 -13.47 0.35 7.69
C GLN A 42 -13.72 1.04 6.35
N VAL A 43 -14.97 1.11 5.93
CA VAL A 43 -15.36 1.59 4.60
C VAL A 43 -16.01 2.98 4.74
N GLY A 44 -15.49 3.94 3.99
CA GLY A 44 -16.06 5.28 3.90
C GLY A 44 -17.38 5.35 3.12
N PRO A 45 -17.85 6.57 2.80
CA PRO A 45 -19.12 6.80 2.13
C PRO A 45 -19.25 6.07 0.78
N GLY A 46 -20.37 5.37 0.59
CA GLY A 46 -20.56 4.34 -0.44
C GLY A 46 -21.06 4.78 -1.81
N ASP A 47 -21.09 6.07 -2.14
CA ASP A 47 -21.63 6.58 -3.42
C ASP A 47 -20.53 7.05 -4.39
N SER A 48 -19.36 6.44 -4.27
CA SER A 48 -18.19 6.97 -4.95
C SER A 48 -17.99 6.28 -6.30
N GLN A 49 -18.21 7.02 -7.39
CA GLN A 49 -17.81 6.65 -8.75
C GLN A 49 -16.30 6.37 -8.81
N ARG A 50 -15.80 5.87 -9.94
CA ARG A 50 -14.37 5.56 -10.14
C ARG A 50 -13.45 6.74 -9.80
N GLU A 51 -13.95 7.98 -9.89
CA GLU A 51 -13.25 9.23 -9.62
C GLU A 51 -13.09 9.55 -8.11
N VAL A 52 -13.40 8.61 -7.21
CA VAL A 52 -13.20 8.76 -5.77
C VAL A 52 -11.75 9.08 -5.41
N ASN A 53 -11.56 10.07 -4.53
CA ASN A 53 -10.25 10.40 -3.98
C ASN A 53 -10.05 9.75 -2.60
N CYS A 54 -9.48 8.54 -2.57
CA CYS A 54 -9.19 7.82 -1.32
C CYS A 54 -8.12 8.49 -0.45
N SER A 55 -7.37 9.49 -0.96
CA SER A 55 -6.39 10.23 -0.16
C SER A 55 -7.04 11.21 0.82
N VAL A 56 -8.32 11.56 0.62
CA VAL A 56 -9.12 12.41 1.51
C VAL A 56 -10.38 11.69 1.96
N MET A 57 -10.19 10.46 2.47
CA MET A 57 -11.30 9.64 2.93
C MET A 57 -12.03 10.31 4.11
N GLY A 58 -13.36 10.40 4.02
CA GLY A 58 -14.22 10.84 5.11
C GLY A 58 -14.28 9.83 6.27
N PRO A 59 -15.11 10.08 7.30
CA PRO A 59 -15.28 9.14 8.40
C PRO A 59 -15.80 7.78 7.89
N PRO A 60 -15.34 6.65 8.45
CA PRO A 60 -15.89 5.34 8.12
C PRO A 60 -17.37 5.23 8.48
N GLU A 61 -18.16 4.66 7.59
CA GLU A 61 -19.61 4.46 7.77
C GLU A 61 -19.99 2.98 7.92
N LYS A 62 -19.17 2.08 7.37
CA LYS A 62 -19.44 0.64 7.38
C LYS A 62 -18.22 -0.15 7.82
N LYS A 63 -18.47 -1.32 8.37
CA LYS A 63 -17.43 -2.28 8.78
C LYS A 63 -17.68 -3.61 8.07
N VAL A 64 -16.65 -4.15 7.44
CA VAL A 64 -16.68 -5.47 6.78
C VAL A 64 -15.61 -6.35 7.39
N VAL A 65 -15.97 -7.58 7.77
CA VAL A 65 -15.03 -8.56 8.30
C VAL A 65 -14.77 -9.60 7.21
N VAL A 66 -13.49 -9.87 6.95
CA VAL A 66 -13.05 -10.84 5.94
C VAL A 66 -12.00 -11.75 6.54
N HIS A 67 -12.12 -13.04 6.26
CA HIS A 67 -11.18 -14.06 6.69
C HIS A 67 -10.40 -14.59 5.49
N LEU A 68 -9.07 -14.57 5.60
CA LEU A 68 -8.14 -15.03 4.57
C LEU A 68 -7.46 -16.30 5.04
N LYS A 69 -7.71 -17.39 4.33
CA LYS A 69 -7.19 -18.72 4.63
C LYS A 69 -6.32 -19.22 3.50
N LYS A 70 -5.19 -19.84 3.86
CA LYS A 70 -4.33 -20.54 2.91
C LYS A 70 -5.14 -21.54 2.05
N MET A 71 -4.98 -21.62 0.73
CA MET A 71 -4.00 -21.00 -0.18
C MET A 71 -4.42 -19.64 -0.74
N ASP A 72 -5.70 -19.45 -1.02
CA ASP A 72 -6.22 -18.23 -1.67
C ASP A 72 -7.70 -18.02 -1.32
N THR A 73 -8.22 -18.68 -0.28
CA THR A 73 -9.65 -18.62 0.07
C THR A 73 -9.96 -17.40 0.93
N ALA A 74 -10.90 -16.57 0.48
CA ALA A 74 -11.49 -15.50 1.26
C ALA A 74 -12.95 -15.83 1.60
N TYR A 75 -13.40 -15.52 2.82
CA TYR A 75 -14.81 -15.67 3.21
C TYR A 75 -15.24 -14.61 4.23
N ASP A 76 -16.54 -14.37 4.33
CA ASP A 76 -17.14 -13.45 5.30
C ASP A 76 -18.03 -14.20 6.32
N ASP A 77 -18.54 -13.45 7.31
CA ASP A 77 -19.43 -13.97 8.35
C ASP A 77 -20.81 -14.38 7.83
N LEU A 78 -21.17 -13.99 6.59
CA LEU A 78 -22.44 -14.33 5.95
C LEU A 78 -22.37 -15.66 5.17
N GLY A 79 -21.19 -16.27 5.10
CA GLY A 79 -20.95 -17.53 4.40
C GLY A 79 -20.64 -17.37 2.91
N ASN A 80 -20.39 -16.15 2.43
CA ASN A 80 -19.88 -15.96 1.07
C ASN A 80 -18.42 -16.41 1.00
N SER A 81 -18.03 -16.95 -0.14
CA SER A 81 -16.66 -17.38 -0.41
C SER A 81 -16.15 -16.76 -1.71
N GLY A 82 -14.86 -16.51 -1.77
CA GLY A 82 -14.16 -15.94 -2.90
C GLY A 82 -12.67 -16.21 -2.83
N HIS A 83 -11.88 -15.40 -3.53
CA HIS A 83 -10.45 -15.60 -3.66
C HIS A 83 -9.65 -14.35 -3.26
N PHE A 84 -8.42 -14.54 -2.81
CA PHE A 84 -7.47 -13.45 -2.60
C PHE A 84 -6.10 -13.79 -3.15
N THR A 85 -5.32 -12.76 -3.46
CA THR A 85 -3.91 -12.89 -3.82
C THR A 85 -3.09 -11.80 -3.15
N ILE A 86 -1.85 -12.15 -2.76
CA ILE A 86 -0.86 -11.16 -2.37
C ILE A 86 -0.22 -10.58 -3.63
N ILE A 87 0.01 -9.28 -3.64
CA ILE A 87 0.72 -8.58 -4.70
C ILE A 87 2.16 -8.38 -4.24
N TYR A 88 3.01 -9.33 -4.60
CA TYR A 88 4.42 -9.42 -4.19
C TYR A 88 4.57 -9.27 -2.66
N ASN A 89 5.09 -8.12 -2.20
CA ASN A 89 5.23 -7.75 -0.80
C ASN A 89 4.56 -6.40 -0.47
N GLN A 90 3.77 -5.88 -1.42
CA GLN A 90 3.28 -4.50 -1.45
C GLN A 90 1.85 -4.36 -0.93
N GLY A 91 1.00 -5.34 -1.24
CA GLY A 91 -0.42 -5.27 -0.92
C GLY A 91 -1.15 -6.56 -1.26
N PHE A 92 -2.47 -6.47 -1.38
CA PHE A 92 -3.32 -7.61 -1.70
C PHE A 92 -4.54 -7.20 -2.52
N GLU A 93 -5.11 -8.17 -3.24
CA GLU A 93 -6.43 -8.07 -3.85
C GLU A 93 -7.32 -9.20 -3.32
N ILE A 94 -8.57 -8.89 -2.97
CA ILE A 94 -9.60 -9.87 -2.57
C ILE A 94 -10.82 -9.69 -3.47
N VAL A 95 -11.34 -10.78 -4.02
CA VAL A 95 -12.59 -10.82 -4.77
C VAL A 95 -13.58 -11.65 -3.95
N LEU A 96 -14.62 -11.00 -3.41
CA LEU A 96 -15.60 -11.62 -2.52
C LEU A 96 -16.97 -10.93 -2.64
N ASN A 97 -18.03 -11.73 -2.77
CA ASN A 97 -19.43 -11.27 -2.82
C ASN A 97 -19.65 -10.15 -3.87
N ASP A 98 -19.13 -10.34 -5.09
CA ASP A 98 -19.16 -9.38 -6.21
C ASP A 98 -18.44 -8.03 -5.97
N TYR A 99 -17.68 -7.90 -4.88
CA TYR A 99 -16.79 -6.76 -4.63
C TYR A 99 -15.32 -7.14 -4.80
N LYS A 100 -14.51 -6.16 -5.21
CA LYS A 100 -13.05 -6.24 -5.22
C LYS A 100 -12.46 -5.28 -4.21
N TRP A 101 -11.58 -5.79 -3.36
CA TRP A 101 -10.85 -5.03 -2.34
C TRP A 101 -9.38 -4.98 -2.72
N PHE A 102 -8.79 -3.80 -2.69
CA PHE A 102 -7.37 -3.61 -2.95
C PHE A 102 -6.80 -2.58 -1.97
N ALA A 103 -5.65 -2.90 -1.37
CA ALA A 103 -4.90 -1.98 -0.54
C ALA A 103 -3.41 -2.33 -0.56
N PHE A 104 -2.57 -1.31 -0.43
CA PHE A 104 -1.18 -1.49 -0.03
C PHE A 104 -1.10 -1.75 1.47
N PHE A 105 -0.11 -2.52 1.91
CA PHE A 105 0.21 -2.63 3.31
C PHE A 105 0.69 -1.29 3.86
N LYS A 106 0.32 -0.98 5.09
CA LYS A 106 0.81 0.23 5.75
C LYS A 106 2.30 0.08 6.02
N ASP A 107 3.09 1.01 5.47
CA ASP A 107 4.49 1.14 5.82
C ASP A 107 4.64 1.97 7.11
N VAL A 108 5.60 1.58 7.95
CA VAL A 108 5.90 2.23 9.23
C VAL A 108 7.13 3.13 9.08
N THR A 109 7.27 3.84 7.96
CA THR A 109 8.30 4.87 7.77
C THR A 109 7.82 6.25 8.23
N ASP A 110 6.96 6.32 9.25
CA ASP A 110 6.90 7.53 10.08
C ASP A 110 8.29 7.69 10.73
N PHE A 111 8.93 8.83 10.51
CA PHE A 111 10.30 9.23 10.90
C PHE A 111 10.84 8.64 12.24
N ILE A 112 9.95 8.45 13.21
CA ILE A 112 10.23 7.85 14.52
C ILE A 112 10.65 6.37 14.43
N SER A 113 10.04 5.58 13.55
CA SER A 113 10.35 4.15 13.40
C SER A 113 11.66 3.90 12.65
N GLN A 114 12.05 4.78 11.72
CA GLN A 114 13.39 4.73 11.12
C GLN A 114 14.47 5.00 12.17
N LEU A 115 14.26 5.97 13.06
CA LEU A 115 15.17 6.28 14.16
C LEU A 115 15.33 5.08 15.13
N PHE A 116 14.24 4.41 15.49
CA PHE A 116 14.30 3.23 16.37
C PHE A 116 14.93 2.00 15.70
N MET A 117 14.73 1.81 14.40
CA MET A 117 15.42 0.79 13.60
C MET A 117 16.93 1.05 13.52
N GLN A 118 17.35 2.32 13.36
CA GLN A 118 18.78 2.70 13.32
C GLN A 118 19.47 2.60 14.68
N LEU A 119 18.72 2.81 15.77
CA LEU A 119 19.21 2.68 17.15
C LEU A 119 19.12 1.24 17.69
N GLY A 120 18.60 0.28 16.91
CA GLY A 120 18.52 -1.14 17.30
C GLY A 120 17.63 -1.43 18.52
N THR A 121 16.70 -0.52 18.84
CA THR A 121 15.89 -0.58 20.07
C THR A 121 14.53 -1.24 19.89
N VAL A 122 14.06 -1.41 18.66
CA VAL A 122 12.82 -2.10 18.31
C VAL A 122 13.08 -2.96 17.07
N GLY A 123 12.87 -4.26 17.16
CA GLY A 123 12.99 -5.15 16.00
C GLY A 123 11.78 -5.00 15.07
N ILE A 124 11.97 -5.26 13.77
CA ILE A 124 10.87 -5.33 12.77
C ILE A 124 9.71 -6.25 13.23
N TYR A 125 10.02 -7.21 14.10
CA TYR A 125 9.12 -8.21 14.68
C TYR A 125 8.34 -7.72 15.90
N ASP A 126 8.64 -6.55 16.47
CA ASP A 126 7.96 -5.98 17.63
C ASP A 126 6.77 -5.07 17.25
N LEU A 127 6.58 -4.82 15.93
CA LEU A 127 5.51 -3.97 15.38
C LEU A 127 4.24 -4.69 14.82
N PRO A 128 3.98 -6.00 14.99
CA PRO A 128 2.80 -6.62 14.38
C PRO A 128 1.48 -6.11 14.99
N TYR A 129 1.49 -5.61 16.23
CA TYR A 129 0.27 -5.18 16.93
C TYR A 129 -0.31 -3.84 16.42
N GLN A 130 0.48 -3.02 15.73
CA GLN A 130 0.05 -1.70 15.23
C GLN A 130 -0.12 -1.64 13.70
N ARG A 131 0.29 -2.67 12.95
CA ARG A 131 0.28 -2.66 11.47
C ARG A 131 -1.12 -2.80 10.83
N ASN A 132 -2.07 -3.44 11.50
CA ASN A 132 -3.35 -3.87 10.87
C ASN A 132 -4.59 -3.11 11.37
N LYS A 133 -4.43 -1.94 12.00
CA LYS A 133 -5.56 -1.03 12.23
C LYS A 133 -5.68 -0.07 11.04
N LEU A 134 -6.49 -0.48 10.07
CA LEU A 134 -7.25 0.45 9.21
C LEU A 134 -8.63 0.67 9.84
#